data_AF-A0A7K4ANI2-F1
#
_entry.id   AF-A0A7K4ANI2-F1
#
_cell.length_a   1.000
_cell.length_b   1.000
_cell.length_c   1.000
_cell.angle_alpha   90.00
_cell.angle_beta   90.00
_cell.angle_gamma   90.00
#
_symmetry.space_group_name_H-M   'P 1'
#
loop_
_entity.id
_entity.type
_entity.pdbx_description
1 polymer ?
#
loop_
_entity_poly.entity_id
_entity_poly.type
_entity_poly.pdbx_seq_one_letter_code
_entity_poly.pdbx_strand_id
1 'polypeptide(L)'
;MVTLGTAFEDLDNELESMLDMVSETLDLLDKGKKDEAIEMLANLEEAMLDFLDYEECEVEEDIDIEQPAPKKAAAAKKSAKKK
;
A
#
# COMPACT_ATOMS: atom_id res chain seq x y z
N MET A 1 -25.68 3.13 -14.45
CA MET A 1 -25.59 2.62 -13.07
C MET A 1 -24.42 1.67 -13.05
N VAL A 2 -23.33 2.02 -12.38
CA VAL A 2 -22.19 1.12 -12.18
C VAL A 2 -22.62 0.10 -11.13
N THR A 3 -22.48 -1.19 -11.44
CA THR A 3 -22.73 -2.26 -10.46
C THR A 3 -21.44 -2.61 -9.74
N LEU A 4 -21.54 -3.16 -8.54
CA LEU A 4 -20.36 -3.57 -7.79
C LEU A 4 -19.50 -4.58 -8.57
N GLY A 5 -20.12 -5.48 -9.34
CA GLY A 5 -19.40 -6.43 -10.20
C GLY A 5 -18.58 -5.75 -11.30
N THR A 6 -19.16 -4.77 -11.99
CA THR A 6 -18.42 -3.98 -13.01
C THR A 6 -17.28 -3.16 -12.39
N ALA A 7 -17.44 -2.64 -11.18
CA ALA A 7 -16.38 -1.89 -10.50
C ALA A 7 -15.19 -2.79 -10.08
N PHE A 8 -15.46 -4.05 -9.69
CA PHE A 8 -14.39 -5.02 -9.40
C PHE A 8 -13.68 -5.50 -10.66
N GLU A 9 -14.40 -5.66 -11.78
CA GLU A 9 -13.77 -6.00 -13.07
C GLU A 9 -12.86 -4.88 -13.57
N ASP A 10 -13.30 -3.62 -13.49
CA ASP A 10 -12.48 -2.46 -13.86
C ASP A 10 -11.22 -2.37 -12.98
N LEU A 11 -11.38 -2.60 -11.68
CA LEU A 11 -10.29 -2.69 -10.70
C LEU A 11 -9.28 -3.80 -11.04
N ASP A 12 -9.76 -5.02 -11.34
CA ASP A 12 -8.89 -6.15 -11.67
C ASP A 12 -8.11 -5.88 -12.96
N ASN A 13 -8.75 -5.30 -13.98
CA ASN A 13 -8.09 -4.93 -15.24
C ASN A 13 -6.99 -3.89 -15.03
N GLU A 14 -7.22 -2.91 -14.16
CA GLU A 14 -6.25 -1.86 -13.86
C GLU A 14 -5.04 -2.41 -13.10
N LEU A 15 -5.27 -3.29 -12.12
CA LEU A 15 -4.20 -4.00 -11.40
C LEU A 15 -3.41 -4.95 -12.32
N GLU A 16 -4.08 -5.65 -13.24
CA GLU A 16 -3.39 -6.50 -14.24
C GLU A 16 -2.46 -5.67 -15.13
N SER A 17 -2.92 -4.50 -15.61
CA SER A 17 -2.09 -3.56 -16.38
C SER A 17 -0.85 -3.09 -15.61
N MET A 18 -0.98 -2.83 -14.31
CA MET A 18 0.16 -2.49 -13.45
C MET A 18 1.17 -3.64 -13.31
N LEU A 19 0.68 -4.87 -13.16
CA LEU A 19 1.54 -6.05 -13.06
C LEU A 19 2.29 -6.33 -14.38
N ASP A 20 1.67 -6.01 -15.52
CA ASP A 20 2.33 -6.07 -16.83
C ASP A 20 3.49 -5.05 -16.91
N MET A 21 3.28 -3.82 -16.44
CA MET A 21 4.35 -2.80 -16.37
C MET A 21 5.51 -3.23 -15.45
N VAL A 22 5.21 -3.86 -14.31
CA VAL A 22 6.24 -4.43 -13.42
C VAL A 22 7.03 -5.52 -14.14
N SER A 23 6.33 -6.41 -14.85
CA SER A 23 6.97 -7.51 -15.58
C SER A 23 7.89 -6.98 -16.68
N GLU A 24 7.45 -6.00 -17.46
CA GLU A 24 8.27 -5.37 -18.51
C GLU A 24 9.48 -4.62 -17.92
N THR A 25 9.31 -3.94 -16.79
CA THR A 25 10.41 -3.29 -16.06
C THR A 25 11.47 -4.29 -15.65
N LEU A 26 11.08 -5.42 -15.05
CA LEU A 26 12.03 -6.48 -14.64
C LEU A 26 12.79 -7.02 -15.86
N ASP A 27 12.09 -7.21 -16.97
CA ASP A 27 12.66 -7.62 -18.25
C ASP A 27 13.71 -6.62 -18.78
N LEU A 28 13.46 -5.31 -18.64
CA LEU A 28 14.40 -4.25 -19.02
C LEU A 28 15.63 -4.25 -18.10
N LEU A 29 15.44 -4.46 -16.80
CA LEU A 29 16.53 -4.56 -15.83
C LEU A 29 17.44 -5.76 -16.12
N ASP A 30 16.87 -6.92 -16.45
CA ASP A 30 17.61 -8.12 -16.84
C ASP A 30 18.41 -7.92 -18.14
N LYS A 31 17.88 -7.10 -19.06
CA LYS A 31 18.56 -6.69 -20.31
C LYS A 31 19.59 -5.57 -20.10
N GLY A 32 19.74 -5.06 -18.87
CA GLY A 32 20.67 -3.99 -18.52
C GLY A 32 20.22 -2.59 -18.98
N LYS A 33 18.97 -2.44 -19.42
CA LYS A 33 18.37 -1.18 -19.89
C LYS A 33 17.81 -0.38 -18.72
N LYS A 34 18.71 0.10 -17.86
CA LYS A 34 18.34 0.76 -16.59
C LYS A 34 17.56 2.06 -16.79
N ASP A 35 17.93 2.86 -17.79
CA ASP A 35 17.27 4.16 -18.02
C ASP A 35 15.81 3.97 -18.45
N GLU A 36 15.54 3.02 -19.36
CA GLU A 36 14.18 2.63 -19.79
C GLU A 36 13.38 2.04 -18.62
N ALA A 37 14.01 1.21 -17.78
CA ALA A 37 13.36 0.64 -16.60
C ALA A 37 12.98 1.72 -15.55
N ILE A 38 13.83 2.75 -15.38
CA ILE A 38 13.55 3.86 -14.46
C ILE A 38 12.36 4.68 -14.97
N GLU A 39 12.32 4.97 -16.27
CA GLU A 39 11.18 5.67 -16.88
C GLU A 39 9.87 4.90 -16.71
N MET A 40 9.91 3.58 -16.90
CA MET A 40 8.74 2.73 -16.72
C MET A 40 8.28 2.66 -15.24
N LEU A 41 9.21 2.65 -14.29
CA LEU A 41 8.89 2.72 -12.86
C LEU A 41 8.24 4.05 -12.46
N ALA A 42 8.70 5.17 -13.02
CA ALA A 42 8.09 6.47 -12.74
C ALA A 42 6.64 6.51 -13.25
N ASN A 43 6.38 6.00 -14.45
CA ASN A 43 5.02 5.90 -14.99
C ASN A 43 4.12 4.98 -14.14
N LEU A 44 4.67 3.87 -13.62
CA LEU A 44 3.94 2.97 -12.72
C LEU A 44 3.60 3.66 -11.39
N GLU A 45 4.53 4.43 -10.81
CA GLU A 45 4.30 5.20 -9.58
C GLU A 45 3.14 6.19 -9.75
N GLU A 46 3.12 6.95 -10.84
CA GLU A 46 2.03 7.88 -11.14
C GLU A 46 0.68 7.15 -11.28
N ALA A 47 0.65 6.02 -11.99
CA ALA A 47 -0.57 5.22 -12.15
C ALA A 47 -1.07 4.66 -10.82
N MET A 48 -0.17 4.25 -9.91
CA MET A 48 -0.54 3.76 -8.58
C MET A 48 -1.10 4.87 -7.68
N LEU A 49 -0.59 6.10 -7.79
CA LEU A 49 -1.11 7.25 -7.04
C LEU A 49 -2.53 7.63 -7.50
N ASP A 50 -2.75 7.65 -8.82
CA ASP A 50 -4.07 7.91 -9.41
C ASP A 50 -5.09 6.83 -9.01
N PHE A 51 -4.70 5.56 -9.13
CA PHE A 51 -5.55 4.42 -8.76
C PHE A 51 -5.96 4.40 -7.27
N LEU A 52 -5.06 4.82 -6.37
CA LEU A 52 -5.34 4.85 -4.94
C LEU A 52 -6.11 6.10 -4.49
N ASP A 53 -6.46 7.02 -5.41
CA ASP A 53 -6.94 8.37 -5.10
C ASP A 53 -6.06 9.02 -4.01
N TYR A 54 -4.76 8.71 -3.99
CA TYR A 54 -3.86 9.12 -2.92
C TYR A 54 -3.42 10.55 -3.20
N GLU A 55 -4.18 11.54 -2.73
CA GLU A 55 -3.71 12.92 -2.69
C GLU A 55 -2.50 12.99 -1.76
N GLU A 56 -1.39 13.55 -2.25
CA GLU A 56 -0.25 13.93 -1.42
C GLU A 56 -0.74 14.93 -0.37
N CYS A 57 -1.20 14.41 0.78
CA CYS A 57 -1.61 15.23 1.89
C CYS A 57 -0.36 15.97 2.36
N GLU A 58 -0.26 17.28 2.09
CA GLU A 58 0.64 18.16 2.82
C GLU A 58 0.37 17.88 4.30
N VAL A 59 1.35 17.29 4.98
CA VAL A 59 1.23 16.87 6.38
C VAL A 59 1.11 18.13 7.23
N GLU A 60 -0.11 18.64 7.40
CA GLU A 60 -0.44 19.40 8.59
C GLU A 60 -0.59 18.38 9.73
N GLU A 61 0.36 18.43 10.65
CA GLU A 61 0.45 17.63 11.87
C GLU A 61 -0.92 17.55 12.59
N ASP A 62 -1.58 16.38 12.57
CA ASP A 62 -2.47 15.87 13.65
C ASP A 62 -3.26 14.61 13.20
N ILE A 63 -2.57 13.50 12.92
CA ILE A 63 -3.21 12.18 12.91
C ILE A 63 -2.90 11.51 14.26
N ASP A 64 -3.79 11.71 15.23
CA ASP A 64 -3.80 10.97 16.51
C ASP A 64 -4.26 9.52 16.22
N ILE A 65 -3.31 8.67 15.84
CA ILE A 65 -3.53 7.23 15.71
C ILE A 65 -3.58 6.66 17.13
N GLU A 66 -4.77 6.62 17.73
CA GLU A 66 -5.02 5.90 18.98
C GLU A 66 -4.76 4.40 18.76
N GLN A 67 -3.52 3.99 18.97
CA GLN A 67 -3.05 2.62 18.82
C GLN A 67 -3.67 1.76 19.95
N PRO A 68 -4.58 0.79 19.68
CA PRO A 68 -5.10 -0.04 20.74
C PRO A 68 -3.99 -1.02 21.17
N ALA A 69 -3.31 -0.68 22.26
CA ALA A 69 -2.27 -1.53 22.84
C ALA A 69 -2.81 -2.95 23.07
N PRO A 70 -2.10 -4.01 22.64
CA PRO A 70 -2.55 -5.37 22.84
C PRO A 70 -2.59 -5.66 24.35
N LYS A 71 -3.78 -5.96 24.87
CA LYS A 71 -3.97 -6.40 26.26
C LYS A 71 -3.21 -7.70 26.47
N LYS A 72 -1.94 -7.60 26.89
CA LYS A 72 -1.21 -8.72 27.49
C LYS A 72 -2.03 -9.18 28.70
N ALA A 73 -2.59 -10.39 28.59
CA ALA A 73 -3.18 -11.11 29.70
C ALA A 73 -2.11 -11.33 30.77
N ALA A 74 -2.02 -10.43 31.75
CA ALA A 74 -1.22 -10.62 32.94
C ALA A 74 -1.99 -11.58 33.87
N ALA A 75 -1.56 -12.83 33.81
CA ALA A 75 -1.95 -13.90 34.71
C ALA A 75 -1.95 -13.42 36.17
N ALA A 76 -3.04 -13.73 36.87
CA ALA A 76 -3.15 -13.59 38.30
C ALA A 76 -1.97 -14.26 39.02
N LYS A 77 -1.29 -13.52 39.91
CA LYS A 77 -0.68 -14.10 41.11
C LYS A 77 -0.63 -13.08 42.25
N LYS A 78 -1.43 -13.39 43.26
CA LYS A 78 -1.46 -12.85 44.63
C LYS A 78 -0.05 -12.65 45.20
N SER A 79 0.17 -11.52 45.89
CA SER A 79 0.71 -11.52 47.26
C SER A 79 0.81 -10.12 47.89
N ALA A 80 -0.05 -9.89 48.89
CA ALA A 80 0.17 -9.27 50.19
C ALA A 80 0.95 -7.93 50.32
N LYS A 81 0.18 -6.91 50.70
CA LYS A 81 0.59 -5.68 51.39
C LYS A 81 0.86 -5.97 52.88
N LYS A 82 2.05 -5.64 53.38
CA LYS A 82 2.31 -5.04 54.72
C LYS A 82 3.83 -4.98 55.01
N LYS A 83 4.37 -3.78 55.16
CA LYS A 83 4.64 -3.20 56.48
C LYS A 83 4.79 -1.68 56.35
#